data_AF-A0AB73Q7A1-F1
#
_entry.id   AF-A0AB73Q7A1-F1
#
_cell.length_a   1.000
_cell.length_b   1.000
_cell.length_c   1.000
_cell.angle_alpha   90.00
_cell.angle_beta   90.00
_cell.angle_gamma   90.00
#
_symmetry.space_group_name_H-M   'P 1'
#
loop_
_entity.id
_entity.type
_entity.pdbx_description
1 polymer ?
#
loop_
_entity_poly.entity_id
_entity_poly.type
_entity_poly.pdbx_seq_one_letter_code
_entity_poly.pdbx_strand_id
1 'polypeptide(L)'
;QLIKEYDENIGAWETFATTSANQSITVTINGTAVTIPGIGKLAQKGSNGALAIADGGTGATKAEDARKNLGLGSLATQDSNNVIVSGFMVNGESLFASAAIRIPAAASDTSSGVAIGGFGAIEAGTDTASFEAMSNINIVSWYGIGFCTAYNKPVNGVVAGKPAVFINTRNGTINAKGAVQANGVTLTSDWNAKEEVNIIEPAEALEKIAALDGYTFRYKNADSKRLTAGALAQDLDLVIPDLVIHDEATDYLVADYMGLIGYLIAAVKGLKLQIDEMSSGENLNNSKG
;
A
#
# COMPACT_ATOMS: atom_id res chain seq x y z
N GLN A 1 -5.80 21.90 -94.96
CA GLN A 1 -4.91 22.40 -93.89
C GLN A 1 -5.37 21.74 -92.59
N LEU A 2 -4.86 20.55 -92.30
CA LEU A 2 -5.05 19.86 -91.02
C LEU A 2 -4.08 18.67 -90.99
N ILE A 3 -3.34 18.56 -89.89
CA ILE A 3 -2.39 17.51 -89.53
C ILE A 3 -1.01 17.65 -90.21
N LYS A 4 -0.24 18.62 -89.73
CA LYS A 4 1.24 18.70 -89.87
C LYS A 4 1.93 19.01 -88.52
N GLU A 5 1.25 18.71 -87.41
CA GLU A 5 1.77 18.90 -86.04
C GLU A 5 1.91 17.58 -85.27
N TYR A 6 1.93 16.45 -85.99
CA TYR A 6 1.96 15.13 -85.39
C TYR A 6 3.32 14.47 -85.57
N ASP A 7 4.42 15.07 -85.12
CA ASP A 7 5.71 14.34 -85.09
C ASP A 7 6.88 14.92 -84.28
N GLU A 8 6.66 15.73 -83.25
CA GLU A 8 7.78 16.13 -82.36
C GLU A 8 7.77 15.39 -81.01
N ASN A 9 6.66 14.75 -80.65
CA ASN A 9 6.56 14.06 -79.37
C ASN A 9 6.74 12.54 -79.48
N ILE A 10 6.62 11.92 -80.66
CA ILE A 10 6.59 10.44 -80.79
C ILE A 10 7.93 9.79 -80.41
N GLY A 11 9.06 10.43 -80.74
CA GLY A 11 10.39 9.96 -80.32
C GLY A 11 10.63 10.03 -78.79
N ALA A 12 9.94 10.95 -78.10
CA ALA A 12 9.94 10.99 -76.64
C ALA A 12 9.13 9.83 -76.03
N TRP A 13 8.03 9.41 -76.69
CA TRP A 13 7.23 8.25 -76.28
C TRP A 13 7.98 6.91 -76.52
N GLU A 14 8.77 6.79 -77.58
CA GLU A 14 9.59 5.58 -77.82
C GLU A 14 10.76 5.44 -76.83
N THR A 15 11.36 6.56 -76.42
CA THR A 15 12.38 6.61 -75.35
C THR A 15 11.78 6.23 -73.99
N PHE A 16 10.53 6.63 -73.74
CA PHE A 16 9.78 6.26 -72.53
C PHE A 16 9.51 4.74 -72.44
N ALA A 17 9.28 4.06 -73.56
CA ALA A 17 8.94 2.64 -73.60
C ALA A 17 10.16 1.69 -73.56
N THR A 18 11.37 2.18 -73.86
CA THR A 18 12.56 1.33 -74.10
C THR A 18 13.70 1.49 -73.10
N THR A 19 13.58 2.42 -72.15
CA THR A 19 14.59 2.62 -71.10
C THR A 19 14.60 1.44 -70.11
N SER A 20 15.78 0.85 -69.88
CA SER A 20 15.97 -0.16 -68.84
C SER A 20 15.44 0.34 -67.49
N ALA A 21 14.68 -0.51 -66.80
CA ALA A 21 13.76 -0.26 -65.68
C ALA A 21 14.29 0.49 -64.43
N ASN A 22 15.48 1.10 -64.49
CA ASN A 22 16.13 1.80 -63.38
C ASN A 22 16.51 3.26 -63.68
N GLN A 23 16.28 3.81 -64.87
CA GLN A 23 16.57 5.22 -65.15
C GLN A 23 15.33 6.10 -64.89
N SER A 24 15.48 7.16 -64.10
CA SER A 24 14.45 8.20 -63.97
C SER A 24 14.36 8.99 -65.27
N ILE A 25 13.15 9.37 -65.67
CA ILE A 25 12.88 10.18 -66.87
C ILE A 25 12.45 11.56 -66.40
N THR A 26 13.13 12.61 -66.84
CA THR A 26 12.69 13.99 -66.60
C THR A 26 11.88 14.47 -67.79
N VAL A 27 10.61 14.82 -67.56
CA VAL A 27 9.71 15.40 -68.57
C VAL A 27 9.26 16.79 -68.12
N THR A 28 9.07 17.72 -69.06
CA THR A 28 8.54 19.06 -68.73
C THR A 28 7.03 19.08 -68.94
N ILE A 29 6.26 19.25 -67.86
CA ILE A 29 4.80 19.37 -67.90
C ILE A 29 4.45 20.84 -67.61
N ASN A 30 3.83 21.53 -68.57
CA ASN A 30 3.44 22.94 -68.45
C ASN A 30 4.58 23.86 -67.97
N GLY A 31 5.79 23.68 -68.52
CA GLY A 31 6.99 24.46 -68.16
C GLY A 31 7.68 24.05 -66.85
N THR A 32 7.13 23.10 -66.10
CA THR A 32 7.73 22.56 -64.87
C THR A 32 8.38 21.22 -65.14
N ALA A 33 9.66 21.07 -64.75
CA ALA A 33 10.35 19.79 -64.85
C ALA A 33 9.78 18.80 -63.81
N VAL A 34 9.32 17.64 -64.27
CA VAL A 34 8.79 16.54 -63.48
C VAL A 34 9.68 15.33 -63.69
N THR A 35 10.30 14.84 -62.62
CA THR A 35 11.11 13.61 -62.67
C THR A 35 10.20 12.42 -62.35
N ILE A 36 9.96 11.60 -63.35
CA ILE A 36 9.20 10.36 -63.24
C ILE A 36 10.19 9.25 -62.86
N PRO A 37 10.01 8.55 -61.72
CA PRO A 37 10.79 7.37 -61.39
C PRO A 37 10.68 6.34 -62.52
N GLY A 38 11.74 5.58 -62.82
CA GLY A 38 11.73 4.60 -63.93
C GLY A 38 10.50 3.67 -63.92
N ILE A 39 10.14 3.16 -65.11
CA ILE A 39 8.92 2.37 -65.32
C ILE A 39 8.77 1.26 -64.25
N GLY A 40 7.65 1.26 -63.54
CA GLY A 40 7.37 0.30 -62.47
C GLY A 40 7.65 0.77 -61.04
N LYS A 41 8.06 2.03 -60.82
CA LYS A 41 8.20 2.62 -59.47
C LYS A 41 7.26 3.81 -59.29
N LEU A 42 6.50 3.83 -58.19
CA LEU A 42 5.61 4.94 -57.83
C LEU A 42 6.33 6.09 -57.11
N ALA A 43 7.51 5.84 -56.53
CA ALA A 43 8.29 6.82 -55.77
C ALA A 43 9.78 6.72 -56.12
N GLN A 44 10.48 7.87 -56.08
CA GLN A 44 11.92 7.93 -56.33
C GLN A 44 12.68 7.31 -55.15
N LYS A 45 13.37 6.21 -55.41
CA LYS A 45 14.24 5.56 -54.41
C LYS A 45 15.63 6.19 -54.45
N GLY A 46 16.29 6.27 -53.30
CA GLY A 46 17.70 6.62 -53.22
C GLY A 46 18.59 5.53 -53.81
N SER A 47 19.90 5.80 -53.88
CA SER A 47 20.90 4.88 -54.44
C SER A 47 20.95 3.51 -53.76
N ASN A 48 20.46 3.41 -52.52
CA ASN A 48 20.35 2.16 -51.75
C ASN A 48 19.06 1.37 -52.02
N GLY A 49 18.18 1.85 -52.91
CA GLY A 49 16.92 1.19 -53.27
C GLY A 49 15.77 1.39 -52.27
N ALA A 50 15.93 2.23 -51.25
CA ALA A 50 14.89 2.63 -50.31
C ALA A 50 14.37 4.06 -50.59
N LEU A 51 13.14 4.34 -50.20
CA LEU A 51 12.59 5.70 -50.18
C LEU A 51 13.12 6.44 -48.95
N ALA A 52 13.57 7.69 -49.08
CA ALA A 52 14.13 8.44 -47.97
C ALA A 52 13.08 8.80 -46.91
N ILE A 53 13.52 9.07 -45.67
CA ILE A 53 12.62 9.44 -44.55
C ILE A 53 11.87 10.74 -44.84
N ALA A 54 12.57 11.71 -45.45
CA ALA A 54 11.98 13.00 -45.84
C ALA A 54 10.83 12.85 -46.86
N ASP A 55 10.83 11.76 -47.62
CA ASP A 55 9.81 11.44 -48.62
C ASP A 55 8.75 10.46 -48.09
N GLY A 56 8.68 10.26 -46.76
CA GLY A 56 7.74 9.35 -46.10
C GLY A 56 8.13 7.86 -46.15
N GLY A 57 9.34 7.55 -46.61
CA GLY A 57 9.93 6.21 -46.54
C GLY A 57 10.60 5.93 -45.19
N THR A 58 11.32 4.81 -45.11
CA THR A 58 12.12 4.44 -43.93
C THR A 58 13.60 4.69 -44.13
N GLY A 59 14.04 5.05 -45.34
CA GLY A 59 15.45 5.14 -45.73
C GLY A 59 16.20 3.80 -45.77
N ALA A 60 15.52 2.67 -45.52
CA ALA A 60 16.11 1.36 -45.34
C ALA A 60 15.44 0.26 -46.16
N THR A 61 16.19 -0.77 -46.52
CA THR A 61 15.69 -1.99 -47.20
C THR A 61 15.49 -3.17 -46.25
N LYS A 62 15.86 -3.02 -44.97
CA LYS A 62 15.68 -4.01 -43.91
C LYS A 62 14.83 -3.44 -42.76
N ALA A 63 14.10 -4.33 -42.07
CA ALA A 63 13.23 -3.94 -40.95
C ALA A 63 14.02 -3.37 -39.76
N GLU A 64 15.20 -3.89 -39.46
CA GLU A 64 16.07 -3.40 -38.37
C GLU A 64 16.51 -1.94 -38.59
N ASP A 65 17.01 -1.65 -39.78
CA ASP A 65 17.46 -0.32 -40.18
C ASP A 65 16.27 0.66 -40.30
N ALA A 66 15.11 0.18 -40.76
CA ALA A 66 13.89 0.99 -40.82
C ALA A 66 13.46 1.47 -39.42
N ARG A 67 13.48 0.58 -38.42
CA ARG A 67 13.15 0.96 -37.03
C ARG A 67 14.16 1.94 -36.44
N LYS A 68 15.45 1.73 -36.73
CA LYS A 68 16.54 2.62 -36.30
C LYS A 68 16.38 4.02 -36.90
N ASN A 69 16.12 4.10 -38.20
CA ASN A 69 15.94 5.35 -38.94
C ASN A 69 14.73 6.15 -38.44
N LEU A 70 13.65 5.47 -38.05
CA LEU A 70 12.46 6.09 -37.46
C LEU A 70 12.61 6.38 -35.96
N GLY A 71 13.74 6.04 -35.33
CA GLY A 71 13.98 6.31 -33.91
C GLY A 71 13.10 5.51 -32.95
N LEU A 72 12.51 4.40 -33.40
CA LEU A 72 11.50 3.65 -32.62
C LEU A 72 12.09 2.86 -31.44
N GLY A 73 13.42 2.71 -31.39
CA GLY A 73 14.13 2.02 -30.31
C GLY A 73 13.81 0.51 -30.21
N SER A 74 14.02 -0.05 -29.02
CA SER A 74 13.77 -1.47 -28.74
C SER A 74 12.27 -1.81 -28.65
N LEU A 75 11.42 -0.81 -28.37
CA LEU A 75 9.97 -1.01 -28.20
C LEU A 75 9.32 -1.57 -29.46
N ALA A 76 9.79 -1.17 -30.64
CA ALA A 76 9.29 -1.66 -31.93
C ALA A 76 9.63 -3.13 -32.24
N THR A 77 10.28 -3.85 -31.33
CA THR A 77 10.57 -5.30 -31.46
C THR A 77 9.94 -6.14 -30.36
N GLN A 78 9.29 -5.52 -29.37
CA GLN A 78 8.67 -6.24 -28.26
C GLN A 78 7.27 -6.71 -28.65
N ASP A 79 6.85 -7.85 -28.09
CA ASP A 79 5.48 -8.32 -28.25
C ASP A 79 4.52 -7.40 -27.50
N SER A 80 3.31 -7.20 -28.04
CA SER A 80 2.31 -6.29 -27.43
C SER A 80 1.83 -6.73 -26.05
N ASN A 81 2.02 -8.00 -25.69
CA ASN A 81 1.69 -8.58 -24.40
C ASN A 81 2.91 -8.70 -23.46
N ASN A 82 4.12 -8.31 -23.91
CA ASN A 82 5.35 -8.42 -23.13
C ASN A 82 6.26 -7.22 -23.40
N VAL A 83 5.80 -6.05 -22.94
CA VAL A 83 6.49 -4.78 -23.11
C VAL A 83 7.34 -4.46 -21.88
N ILE A 84 8.65 -4.28 -22.07
CA ILE A 84 9.64 -3.92 -21.05
C ILE A 84 10.10 -2.48 -21.29
N VAL A 85 9.88 -1.60 -20.31
CA VAL A 85 10.27 -0.18 -20.34
C VAL A 85 11.15 0.19 -19.15
N SER A 86 12.19 0.98 -19.38
CA SER A 86 13.06 1.52 -18.33
C SER A 86 12.67 2.97 -18.07
N GLY A 87 11.90 3.22 -16.99
CA GLY A 87 11.32 4.52 -16.68
C GLY A 87 9.99 4.74 -17.40
N PHE A 88 8.89 4.29 -16.78
CA PHE A 88 7.53 4.53 -17.27
C PHE A 88 6.98 5.80 -16.63
N MET A 89 6.72 6.83 -17.44
CA MET A 89 6.05 8.07 -17.00
C MET A 89 4.73 8.21 -17.76
N VAL A 90 3.61 8.21 -17.05
CA VAL A 90 2.28 8.50 -17.62
C VAL A 90 1.87 9.88 -17.13
N ASN A 91 1.63 10.80 -18.06
CA ASN A 91 1.05 12.11 -17.75
C ASN A 91 -0.47 12.02 -17.94
N GLY A 92 -1.16 11.50 -16.92
CA GLY A 92 -2.61 11.22 -16.95
C GLY A 92 -2.98 9.93 -16.21
N GLU A 93 -4.19 9.45 -16.45
CA GLU A 93 -4.68 8.17 -15.89
C GLU A 93 -4.12 6.98 -16.67
N SER A 94 -3.78 5.90 -15.96
CA SER A 94 -3.34 4.65 -16.56
C SER A 94 -4.36 3.55 -16.25
N LEU A 95 -5.03 3.03 -17.29
CA LEU A 95 -5.92 1.89 -17.18
C LEU A 95 -5.13 0.59 -17.39
N PHE A 96 -4.89 -0.17 -16.33
CA PHE A 96 -4.31 -1.50 -16.41
C PHE A 96 -5.43 -2.54 -16.49
N ALA A 97 -5.45 -3.38 -17.53
CA ALA A 97 -6.39 -4.50 -17.63
C ALA A 97 -6.15 -5.52 -16.50
N SER A 98 -7.09 -6.44 -16.29
CA SER A 98 -7.18 -7.35 -15.14
C SER A 98 -5.83 -7.85 -14.59
N ALA A 99 -5.68 -7.78 -13.26
CA ALA A 99 -4.48 -7.94 -12.44
C ALA A 99 -3.63 -6.66 -12.29
N ALA A 100 -4.04 -5.84 -11.31
CA ALA A 100 -3.35 -4.68 -10.78
C ALA A 100 -1.83 -4.93 -10.65
N ILE A 101 -1.03 -4.24 -11.47
CA ILE A 101 0.42 -3.98 -11.28
C ILE A 101 1.16 -5.07 -10.47
N ARG A 102 1.68 -6.10 -11.13
CA ARG A 102 2.55 -7.10 -10.49
C ARG A 102 4.00 -6.60 -10.46
N ILE A 103 4.54 -6.30 -9.28
CA ILE A 103 5.99 -6.12 -9.08
C ILE A 103 6.61 -7.52 -8.86
N PRO A 104 7.47 -8.04 -9.75
CA PRO A 104 8.05 -9.37 -9.62
C PRO A 104 9.04 -9.43 -8.44
N ALA A 105 9.13 -10.59 -7.79
CA ALA A 105 9.96 -10.82 -6.61
C ALA A 105 11.44 -10.42 -6.79
N ALA A 106 11.97 -10.55 -8.01
CA ALA A 106 13.35 -10.17 -8.34
C ALA A 106 13.62 -8.65 -8.31
N ALA A 107 12.59 -7.78 -8.39
CA ALA A 107 12.73 -6.33 -8.22
C ALA A 107 12.76 -5.88 -6.75
N SER A 108 12.52 -6.81 -5.80
CA SER A 108 12.45 -6.53 -4.37
C SER A 108 13.81 -6.48 -3.66
N ASP A 109 14.87 -7.07 -4.24
CA ASP A 109 16.20 -7.09 -3.60
C ASP A 109 16.90 -5.71 -3.61
N THR A 110 16.34 -4.71 -4.28
CA THR A 110 16.94 -3.38 -4.41
C THR A 110 16.03 -2.21 -4.03
N SER A 111 14.81 -2.44 -3.53
CA SER A 111 13.95 -1.34 -3.05
C SER A 111 13.29 -1.65 -1.71
N SER A 112 13.72 -0.94 -0.67
CA SER A 112 12.99 -0.87 0.60
C SER A 112 11.58 -0.34 0.33
N GLY A 113 10.55 -1.19 0.39
CA GLY A 113 9.20 -0.72 0.71
C GLY A 113 8.00 -1.21 -0.10
N VAL A 114 8.10 -2.17 -1.04
CA VAL A 114 6.88 -2.72 -1.67
C VAL A 114 6.96 -4.24 -1.83
N ALA A 115 6.26 -4.96 -0.95
CA ALA A 115 6.02 -6.39 -1.10
C ALA A 115 4.76 -6.62 -1.94
N ILE A 116 4.87 -7.32 -3.08
CA ILE A 116 3.70 -7.83 -3.81
C ILE A 116 3.83 -9.34 -3.97
N GLY A 117 3.00 -10.06 -3.24
CA GLY A 117 2.82 -11.50 -3.34
C GLY A 117 1.36 -11.86 -3.07
N GLY A 118 0.65 -12.26 -4.12
CA GLY A 118 -0.54 -13.11 -4.01
C GLY A 118 -1.91 -12.47 -3.75
N PHE A 119 -2.05 -11.21 -3.34
CA PHE A 119 -3.37 -10.57 -3.17
C PHE A 119 -3.34 -9.07 -3.51
N GLY A 120 -4.38 -8.58 -4.19
CA GLY A 120 -4.51 -7.20 -4.66
C GLY A 120 -4.59 -6.20 -3.51
N ALA A 121 -3.86 -5.08 -3.63
CA ALA A 121 -3.70 -4.12 -2.52
C ALA A 121 -4.74 -2.99 -2.51
N ILE A 122 -5.43 -2.74 -3.63
CA ILE A 122 -6.38 -1.66 -3.79
C ILE A 122 -7.42 -2.11 -4.84
N GLU A 123 -8.64 -2.38 -4.40
CA GLU A 123 -9.78 -2.71 -5.27
C GLU A 123 -10.80 -1.58 -5.18
N ALA A 124 -11.62 -1.36 -6.22
CA ALA A 124 -12.73 -0.42 -6.11
C ALA A 124 -13.76 -0.97 -5.12
N GLY A 125 -14.09 -0.18 -4.11
CA GLY A 125 -15.04 -0.57 -3.09
C GLY A 125 -16.47 -0.77 -3.54
N THR A 126 -17.18 -1.59 -2.80
CA THR A 126 -18.64 -1.73 -2.90
C THR A 126 -19.32 -0.87 -1.83
N ASP A 127 -20.48 -0.30 -2.14
CA ASP A 127 -21.28 0.52 -1.20
C ASP A 127 -21.71 -0.26 0.08
N THR A 128 -21.52 -1.58 0.09
CA THR A 128 -21.80 -2.51 1.21
C THR A 128 -20.55 -2.99 1.97
N ALA A 129 -19.47 -2.19 2.01
CA ALA A 129 -18.26 -2.51 2.76
C ALA A 129 -18.56 -2.85 4.24
N SER A 130 -18.10 -4.01 4.72
CA SER A 130 -18.32 -4.48 6.10
C SER A 130 -17.22 -5.45 6.55
N PHE A 131 -17.35 -6.08 7.72
CA PHE A 131 -16.47 -7.19 8.10
C PHE A 131 -16.75 -8.48 7.31
N GLU A 132 -17.93 -8.58 6.70
CA GLU A 132 -18.38 -9.75 5.93
C GLU A 132 -18.26 -9.56 4.40
N ALA A 133 -17.83 -8.37 3.95
CA ALA A 133 -17.69 -8.02 2.54
C ALA A 133 -16.48 -7.12 2.29
N MET A 134 -15.89 -7.18 1.08
CA MET A 134 -14.70 -6.39 0.74
C MET A 134 -14.92 -4.89 0.97
N SER A 135 -13.99 -4.27 1.70
CA SER A 135 -14.00 -2.82 1.91
C SER A 135 -13.45 -2.07 0.69
N ASN A 136 -13.67 -0.75 0.65
CA ASN A 136 -13.16 0.09 -0.44
C ASN A 136 -11.64 0.10 -0.57
N ILE A 137 -10.93 -0.26 0.50
CA ILE A 137 -9.50 -0.53 0.49
C ILE A 137 -9.32 -1.76 1.38
N ASN A 138 -8.72 -2.83 0.84
CA ASN A 138 -8.32 -4.00 1.62
C ASN A 138 -6.80 -4.13 1.52
N ILE A 139 -6.13 -4.10 2.67
CA ILE A 139 -4.69 -4.35 2.72
C ILE A 139 -4.49 -5.76 3.25
N VAL A 140 -4.13 -6.68 2.35
CA VAL A 140 -3.92 -8.09 2.68
C VAL A 140 -2.46 -8.33 3.02
N SER A 141 -2.20 -8.79 4.25
CA SER A 141 -0.86 -9.12 4.72
C SER A 141 -0.87 -10.47 5.45
N TRP A 142 0.20 -11.25 5.28
CA TRP A 142 0.39 -12.54 5.96
C TRP A 142 0.46 -12.44 7.49
N TYR A 143 0.87 -11.28 7.99
CA TYR A 143 1.02 -11.03 9.43
C TYR A 143 0.46 -9.68 9.85
N GLY A 144 0.82 -8.61 9.14
CA GLY A 144 0.30 -7.29 9.46
C GLY A 144 0.90 -6.15 8.67
N ILE A 145 0.52 -4.94 9.05
CA ILE A 145 0.92 -3.68 8.42
C ILE A 145 1.55 -2.81 9.50
N GLY A 146 2.76 -2.33 9.24
CA GLY A 146 3.52 -1.49 10.16
C GLY A 146 3.70 -0.09 9.63
N PHE A 147 3.55 0.90 10.51
CA PHE A 147 3.86 2.30 10.26
C PHE A 147 5.16 2.65 10.97
N CYS A 148 6.25 2.76 10.22
CA CYS A 148 7.58 3.03 10.75
C CYS A 148 7.84 4.54 10.82
N THR A 149 8.66 4.96 11.79
CA THR A 149 9.15 6.33 11.84
C THR A 149 10.37 6.50 10.92
N ALA A 150 10.43 7.63 10.21
CA ALA A 150 11.63 8.10 9.52
C ALA A 150 12.54 8.95 10.43
N TYR A 151 12.10 9.24 11.65
CA TYR A 151 12.87 10.02 12.61
C TYR A 151 14.01 9.19 13.20
N ASN A 152 15.23 9.72 13.15
CA ASN A 152 16.45 8.98 13.48
C ASN A 152 16.74 8.86 14.98
N LYS A 153 16.04 9.61 15.84
CA LYS A 153 16.16 9.57 17.31
C LYS A 153 14.79 9.42 17.99
N PRO A 154 14.07 8.32 17.73
CA PRO A 154 12.74 8.12 18.31
C PRO A 154 12.81 7.87 19.83
N VAL A 155 11.67 8.08 20.50
CA VAL A 155 11.48 7.93 21.96
C VAL A 155 10.29 6.99 22.26
N ASN A 156 9.99 6.72 23.53
CA ASN A 156 8.86 5.85 23.94
C ASN A 156 8.90 4.42 23.37
N GLY A 157 10.08 3.80 23.26
CA GLY A 157 10.20 2.44 22.72
C GLY A 157 9.96 2.33 21.21
N VAL A 158 9.78 3.45 20.51
CA VAL A 158 9.84 3.49 19.04
C VAL A 158 11.31 3.37 18.61
N VAL A 159 11.58 2.57 17.60
CA VAL A 159 12.92 2.34 17.05
C VAL A 159 12.91 2.66 15.55
N ALA A 160 13.91 3.39 15.07
CA ALA A 160 14.00 3.76 13.65
C ALA A 160 14.03 2.50 12.77
N GLY A 161 13.23 2.49 11.70
CA GLY A 161 13.06 1.32 10.83
C GLY A 161 12.18 0.20 11.40
N LYS A 162 11.68 0.31 12.64
CA LYS A 162 10.66 -0.59 13.19
C LYS A 162 9.29 0.11 13.25
N PRO A 163 8.17 -0.64 13.20
CA PRO A 163 6.84 -0.06 13.31
C PRO A 163 6.60 0.61 14.67
N ALA A 164 6.16 1.88 14.66
CA ALA A 164 5.66 2.58 15.84
C ALA A 164 4.19 2.23 16.11
N VAL A 165 3.43 1.96 15.05
CA VAL A 165 2.07 1.42 15.06
C VAL A 165 2.04 0.18 14.16
N PHE A 166 1.44 -0.90 14.64
CA PHE A 166 1.35 -2.16 13.92
C PHE A 166 -0.05 -2.75 14.05
N ILE A 167 -0.66 -3.08 12.92
CA ILE A 167 -1.93 -3.80 12.84
C ILE A 167 -1.63 -5.23 12.44
N ASN A 168 -1.90 -6.18 13.33
CA ASN A 168 -1.78 -7.59 13.03
C ASN A 168 -3.02 -8.06 12.28
N THR A 169 -2.87 -8.40 11.00
CA THR A 169 -3.96 -8.82 10.13
C THR A 169 -4.34 -10.29 10.31
N ARG A 170 -3.61 -11.07 11.12
CA ARG A 170 -3.95 -12.46 11.45
C ARG A 170 -4.93 -12.58 12.61
N ASN A 171 -4.79 -11.73 13.62
CA ASN A 171 -5.61 -11.79 14.84
C ASN A 171 -6.34 -10.48 15.16
N GLY A 172 -6.18 -9.44 14.34
CA GLY A 172 -6.85 -8.14 14.50
C GLY A 172 -6.27 -7.25 15.60
N THR A 173 -5.14 -7.62 16.22
CA THR A 173 -4.55 -6.79 17.29
C THR A 173 -3.93 -5.50 16.74
N ILE A 174 -4.10 -4.40 17.47
CA ILE A 174 -3.48 -3.11 17.18
C ILE A 174 -2.46 -2.82 18.28
N ASN A 175 -1.21 -2.64 17.89
CA ASN A 175 -0.10 -2.33 18.78
C ASN A 175 0.39 -0.91 18.49
N ALA A 176 0.33 -0.03 19.48
CA ALA A 176 0.87 1.33 19.39
C ALA A 176 1.85 1.56 20.55
N LYS A 177 3.07 1.99 20.25
CA LYS A 177 4.09 2.28 21.28
C LYS A 177 3.83 3.59 22.06
N GLY A 178 2.96 4.44 21.54
CA GLY A 178 2.52 5.69 22.17
C GLY A 178 1.14 5.56 22.82
N ALA A 179 0.26 6.53 22.55
CA ALA A 179 -1.11 6.55 23.05
C ALA A 179 -2.12 6.29 21.94
N VAL A 180 -3.24 5.65 22.28
CA VAL A 180 -4.44 5.55 21.44
C VAL A 180 -5.49 6.50 22.01
N GLN A 181 -5.96 7.44 21.20
CA GLN A 181 -7.04 8.36 21.56
C GLN A 181 -8.32 7.93 20.86
N ALA A 182 -9.37 7.68 21.63
CA ALA A 182 -10.67 7.27 21.13
C ALA A 182 -11.77 7.95 21.96
N ASN A 183 -12.90 8.28 21.32
CA ASN A 183 -14.07 8.78 22.03
C ASN A 183 -14.75 7.69 22.88
N GLY A 184 -14.56 6.42 22.53
CA GLY A 184 -15.06 5.27 23.27
C GLY A 184 -14.33 3.99 22.88
N VAL A 185 -14.26 3.05 23.82
CA VAL A 185 -13.74 1.69 23.63
C VAL A 185 -14.76 0.73 24.24
N THR A 186 -15.25 -0.20 23.45
CA THR A 186 -16.18 -1.26 23.88
C THR A 186 -15.47 -2.60 23.83
N LEU A 187 -15.57 -3.39 24.89
CA LEU A 187 -14.91 -4.69 25.01
C LEU A 187 -15.96 -5.80 25.02
N THR A 188 -15.72 -6.86 24.25
CA THR A 188 -16.56 -8.06 24.27
C THR A 188 -16.55 -8.66 25.68
N SER A 189 -17.72 -8.77 26.30
CA SER A 189 -17.89 -9.27 27.68
C SER A 189 -19.07 -10.24 27.82
N ASP A 190 -19.56 -10.76 26.69
CA ASP A 190 -20.65 -11.73 26.62
C ASP A 190 -20.27 -13.06 27.30
N TRP A 191 -21.23 -13.73 27.95
CA TRP A 191 -21.00 -15.01 28.60
C TRP A 191 -20.51 -16.08 27.61
N ASN A 192 -21.00 -16.09 26.38
CA ASN A 192 -20.62 -17.07 25.36
C ASN A 192 -19.22 -16.84 24.78
N ALA A 193 -18.63 -15.66 25.04
CA ALA A 193 -17.27 -15.33 24.64
C ALA A 193 -16.23 -15.63 25.75
N LYS A 194 -16.66 -16.25 26.86
CA LYS A 194 -15.83 -16.51 28.04
C LYS A 194 -15.87 -17.98 28.43
N GLU A 195 -14.78 -18.42 29.03
CA GLU A 195 -14.66 -19.72 29.70
C GLU A 195 -14.16 -19.51 31.13
N GLU A 196 -14.34 -20.53 31.98
CA GLU A 196 -13.84 -20.53 33.38
C GLU A 196 -14.27 -19.30 34.21
N VAL A 197 -15.55 -18.91 34.07
CA VAL A 197 -16.11 -17.73 34.76
C VAL A 197 -16.33 -18.01 36.25
N ASN A 198 -15.46 -17.45 37.09
CA ASN A 198 -15.52 -17.54 38.55
C ASN A 198 -15.79 -16.17 39.20
N ILE A 199 -16.45 -16.16 40.36
CA ILE A 199 -16.64 -14.94 41.15
C ILE A 199 -15.34 -14.62 41.89
N ILE A 200 -14.91 -13.36 41.83
CA ILE A 200 -13.80 -12.87 42.67
C ILE A 200 -14.32 -12.72 44.10
N GLU A 201 -13.70 -13.40 45.04
CA GLU A 201 -14.13 -13.39 46.45
C GLU A 201 -14.01 -11.99 47.06
N PRO A 202 -15.10 -11.41 47.61
CA PRO A 202 -15.11 -10.02 48.04
C PRO A 202 -14.10 -9.67 49.14
N ALA A 203 -13.89 -10.58 50.10
CA ALA A 203 -12.95 -10.35 51.20
C ALA A 203 -11.49 -10.33 50.70
N GLU A 204 -11.12 -11.27 49.83
CA GLU A 204 -9.79 -11.35 49.23
C GLU A 204 -9.53 -10.14 48.32
N ALA A 205 -10.52 -9.76 47.50
CA ALA A 205 -10.42 -8.58 46.65
C ALA A 205 -10.22 -7.30 47.47
N LEU A 206 -10.93 -7.15 48.60
CA LEU A 206 -10.76 -6.01 49.49
C LEU A 206 -9.33 -5.95 50.05
N GLU A 207 -8.80 -7.07 50.53
CA GLU A 207 -7.43 -7.14 51.06
C GLU A 207 -6.40 -6.78 49.99
N LYS A 208 -6.53 -7.37 48.79
CA LYS A 208 -5.66 -7.07 47.64
C LYS A 208 -5.72 -5.60 47.24
N ILE A 209 -6.92 -5.03 47.06
CA ILE A 209 -7.07 -3.63 46.69
C ILE A 209 -6.57 -2.69 47.79
N ALA A 210 -6.78 -3.02 49.07
CA ALA A 210 -6.29 -2.23 50.19
C ALA A 210 -4.75 -2.25 50.31
N ALA A 211 -4.09 -3.27 49.77
CA ALA A 211 -2.63 -3.36 49.70
C ALA A 211 -2.01 -2.54 48.55
N LEU A 212 -2.82 -2.04 47.60
CA LEU A 212 -2.36 -1.22 46.50
C LEU A 212 -2.44 0.27 46.83
N ASP A 213 -1.43 1.01 46.40
CA ASP A 213 -1.39 2.47 46.49
C ASP A 213 -1.81 3.14 45.17
N GLY A 214 -2.36 4.35 45.30
CA GLY A 214 -2.64 5.24 44.17
C GLY A 214 -1.51 6.23 43.93
N TYR A 215 -0.98 6.27 42.71
CA TYR A 215 0.13 7.15 42.34
C TYR A 215 -0.31 8.22 41.35
N THR A 216 0.32 9.40 41.42
CA THR A 216 0.28 10.38 40.33
C THR A 216 1.64 10.43 39.65
N PHE A 217 1.65 10.51 38.32
CA PHE A 217 2.88 10.45 37.54
C PHE A 217 2.78 11.20 36.21
N ARG A 218 3.93 11.43 35.59
CA ARG A 218 4.07 11.96 34.23
C ARG A 218 4.98 11.02 33.45
N TYR A 219 4.61 10.66 32.23
CA TYR A 219 5.44 9.78 31.41
C TYR A 219 6.77 10.46 31.04
N LYS A 220 7.88 9.72 31.21
CA LYS A 220 9.24 10.24 30.98
C LYS A 220 9.49 10.68 29.54
N ASN A 221 8.88 10.03 28.56
CA ASN A 221 9.18 10.26 27.15
C ASN A 221 7.97 10.69 26.31
N ALA A 222 6.81 10.99 26.92
CA ALA A 222 5.63 11.46 26.20
C ALA A 222 5.74 12.90 25.69
N ASP A 223 5.16 13.17 24.52
CA ASP A 223 5.10 14.51 23.91
C ASP A 223 4.40 15.51 24.84
N SER A 224 3.31 15.07 25.49
CA SER A 224 2.62 15.82 26.53
C SER A 224 3.01 15.31 27.91
N LYS A 225 3.56 16.21 28.73
CA LYS A 225 3.89 15.95 30.14
C LYS A 225 2.67 16.04 31.06
N ARG A 226 1.49 15.61 30.61
CA ARG A 226 0.26 15.66 31.41
C ARG A 226 0.41 14.85 32.69
N LEU A 227 -0.03 15.42 33.83
CA LEU A 227 -0.15 14.67 35.08
C LEU A 227 -1.30 13.66 34.94
N THR A 228 -1.05 12.43 35.31
CA THR A 228 -2.05 11.36 35.33
C THR A 228 -1.95 10.60 36.65
N ALA A 229 -2.93 9.74 36.92
CA ALA A 229 -2.96 8.88 38.09
C ALA A 229 -3.22 7.42 37.71
N GLY A 230 -2.83 6.50 38.58
CA GLY A 230 -3.01 5.06 38.40
C GLY A 230 -2.23 4.25 39.44
N ALA A 231 -2.19 2.93 39.25
CA ALA A 231 -1.35 2.02 40.02
C ALA A 231 0.00 1.81 39.32
N LEU A 232 1.05 1.51 40.07
CA LEU A 232 2.30 1.01 39.48
C LEU A 232 2.13 -0.46 39.15
N ALA A 233 2.59 -0.86 37.96
CA ALA A 233 2.51 -2.25 37.53
C ALA A 233 3.37 -3.17 38.41
N GLN A 234 4.41 -2.64 39.05
CA GLN A 234 5.26 -3.37 39.99
C GLN A 234 4.51 -3.79 41.26
N ASP A 235 3.73 -2.87 41.84
CA ASP A 235 2.93 -3.19 43.04
C ASP A 235 1.77 -4.12 42.66
N LEU A 236 1.18 -3.90 41.49
CA LEU A 236 0.16 -4.80 40.96
C LEU A 236 0.71 -6.21 40.74
N ASP A 237 1.95 -6.37 40.29
CA ASP A 237 2.58 -7.69 40.08
C ASP A 237 2.76 -8.46 41.39
N LEU A 238 3.02 -7.75 42.50
CA LEU A 238 3.14 -8.37 43.82
C LEU A 238 1.80 -8.82 44.40
N VAL A 239 0.70 -8.11 44.08
CA VAL A 239 -0.60 -8.31 44.74
C VAL A 239 -1.60 -9.07 43.84
N ILE A 240 -1.62 -8.78 42.54
CA ILE A 240 -2.50 -9.36 41.52
C ILE A 240 -1.70 -9.57 40.21
N PRO A 241 -0.75 -10.54 40.18
CA PRO A 241 0.15 -10.74 39.03
C PRO A 241 -0.58 -11.04 37.71
N ASP A 242 -1.76 -11.66 37.77
CA ASP A 242 -2.56 -11.99 36.57
C ASP A 242 -2.99 -10.76 35.76
N LEU A 243 -2.97 -9.57 36.37
CA LEU A 243 -3.28 -8.29 35.71
C LEU A 243 -2.04 -7.53 35.24
N VAL A 244 -0.88 -8.18 35.16
CA VAL A 244 0.37 -7.59 34.68
C VAL A 244 0.88 -8.32 33.45
N ILE A 245 1.01 -7.57 32.36
CA ILE A 245 1.58 -8.03 31.09
C ILE A 245 3.04 -7.60 31.04
N HIS A 246 3.92 -8.52 30.66
CA HIS A 246 5.34 -8.27 30.47
C HIS A 246 5.61 -7.94 28.98
N ASP A 247 5.87 -6.67 28.63
CA ASP A 247 6.25 -6.29 27.27
C ASP A 247 7.75 -6.55 27.04
N GLU A 248 8.08 -7.73 26.51
CA GLU A 248 9.44 -8.14 26.19
C GLU A 248 10.18 -7.14 25.26
N ALA A 249 9.46 -6.38 24.44
CA ALA A 249 10.08 -5.45 23.50
C ALA A 249 10.60 -4.17 24.18
N THR A 250 10.02 -3.80 25.32
CA THR A 250 10.41 -2.60 26.08
C THR A 250 10.97 -2.91 27.46
N ASP A 251 10.88 -4.16 27.90
CA ASP A 251 11.18 -4.59 29.27
C ASP A 251 10.34 -3.84 30.32
N TYR A 252 9.11 -3.48 29.95
CA TYR A 252 8.17 -2.80 30.83
C TYR A 252 7.06 -3.74 31.29
N LEU A 253 6.67 -3.57 32.56
CA LEU A 253 5.42 -4.12 33.08
C LEU A 253 4.26 -3.21 32.69
N VAL A 254 3.18 -3.81 32.19
CA VAL A 254 1.97 -3.13 31.72
C VAL A 254 0.79 -3.63 32.54
N ALA A 255 0.13 -2.72 33.25
CA ALA A 255 -1.05 -3.05 34.05
C ALA A 255 -2.33 -3.15 33.20
N ASP A 256 -3.08 -4.23 33.38
CA ASP A 256 -4.46 -4.36 32.87
C ASP A 256 -5.44 -3.63 33.80
N TYR A 257 -5.61 -2.35 33.52
CA TYR A 257 -6.59 -1.51 34.22
C TYR A 257 -8.04 -1.95 33.99
N MET A 258 -8.36 -2.66 32.90
CA MET A 258 -9.72 -3.14 32.65
C MET A 258 -10.05 -4.33 33.56
N GLY A 259 -9.12 -5.28 33.70
CA GLY A 259 -9.24 -6.36 34.67
C GLY A 259 -9.31 -5.87 36.12
N LEU A 260 -8.58 -4.79 36.45
CA LEU A 260 -8.57 -4.21 37.80
C LEU A 260 -9.97 -3.74 38.24
N ILE A 261 -10.83 -3.32 37.30
CA ILE A 261 -12.22 -2.93 37.59
C ILE A 261 -13.01 -4.07 38.24
N GLY A 262 -12.78 -5.32 37.82
CA GLY A 262 -13.42 -6.50 38.43
C GLY A 262 -13.09 -6.65 39.91
N TYR A 263 -11.81 -6.49 40.26
CA TYR A 263 -11.36 -6.50 41.66
C TYR A 263 -11.90 -5.31 42.46
N LEU A 264 -11.95 -4.11 41.88
CA LEU A 264 -12.53 -2.94 42.54
C LEU A 264 -14.03 -3.16 42.87
N ILE A 265 -14.79 -3.76 41.97
CA ILE A 265 -16.20 -4.12 42.22
C ILE A 265 -16.32 -5.12 43.37
N ALA A 266 -15.49 -6.17 43.38
CA ALA A 266 -15.49 -7.18 44.44
C ALA A 266 -15.04 -6.58 45.79
N ALA A 267 -14.05 -5.70 45.80
CA ALA A 267 -13.58 -5.00 47.00
C ALA A 267 -14.68 -4.11 47.61
N VAL A 268 -15.46 -3.39 46.80
CA VAL A 268 -16.61 -2.61 47.30
C VAL A 268 -17.65 -3.53 47.96
N LYS A 269 -17.90 -4.72 47.40
CA LYS A 269 -18.76 -5.73 48.04
C LYS A 269 -18.16 -6.23 49.35
N GLY A 270 -16.85 -6.46 49.40
CA GLY A 270 -16.13 -6.89 50.60
C GLY A 270 -16.25 -5.86 51.72
N LEU A 271 -16.07 -4.59 51.39
CA LEU A 271 -16.22 -3.48 52.33
C LEU A 271 -17.65 -3.41 52.87
N LYS A 272 -18.65 -3.60 51.99
CA LYS A 272 -20.06 -3.65 52.40
C LYS A 272 -20.34 -4.79 53.38
N LEU A 273 -19.79 -5.98 53.14
CA LEU A 273 -19.92 -7.12 54.05
C LEU A 273 -19.36 -6.80 55.44
N GLN A 274 -18.15 -6.25 55.53
CA GLN A 274 -17.56 -5.86 56.82
C GLN A 274 -18.42 -4.82 57.57
N ILE A 275 -18.97 -3.84 56.86
CA ILE A 275 -19.88 -2.84 57.45
C ILE A 275 -21.15 -3.50 58.01
N ASP A 276 -21.74 -4.46 57.28
CA ASP A 276 -22.97 -5.14 57.70
C ASP A 276 -22.74 -6.06 58.91
N GLU A 277 -21.58 -6.72 58.96
CA GLU A 277 -21.16 -7.52 60.11
C GLU A 277 -20.96 -6.65 61.35
N MET A 278 -20.26 -5.51 61.22
CA MET A 278 -20.06 -4.56 62.32
C MET A 278 -21.39 -3.99 62.83
N SER A 279 -22.28 -3.59 61.94
CA SER A 279 -23.58 -3.01 62.28
C SER A 279 -24.50 -4.01 62.98
N SER A 280 -24.45 -5.28 62.59
CA SER A 280 -25.20 -6.36 63.22
C SER A 280 -24.66 -6.67 64.62
N GLY A 281 -23.34 -6.61 64.81
CA GLY A 281 -22.68 -6.79 66.11
C GLY A 281 -23.03 -5.70 67.13
N GLU A 282 -23.11 -4.43 66.71
CA GLU A 282 -23.51 -3.32 67.60
C GLU A 282 -24.96 -3.45 68.09
N ASN A 283 -25.89 -3.86 67.22
CA ASN A 283 -27.30 -4.05 67.59
C ASN A 283 -27.51 -5.21 68.58
N LEU A 284 -26.68 -6.26 68.51
CA LEU A 284 -26.69 -7.37 69.46
C LEU A 284 -26.12 -6.97 70.84
N ASN A 285 -25.19 -6.03 70.88
CA ASN A 285 -24.60 -5.54 72.13
C ASN A 285 -25.51 -4.53 72.84
N ASN A 286 -26.22 -3.67 72.10
CA ASN A 286 -27.18 -2.70 72.67
C ASN A 286 -28.49 -3.34 73.16
N SER A 287 -28.83 -4.57 72.74
CA SER A 287 -30.03 -5.28 73.21
C SER A 287 -29.80 -6.14 74.47
N LYS A 288 -28.55 -6.21 74.96
CA LYS A 288 -28.17 -6.91 76.19
C LYS A 288 -27.86 -5.97 77.38
N GLY A 289 -27.99 -4.66 77.18
CA GLY A 289 -27.79 -3.61 78.18
C GLY A 289 -29.09 -3.11 78.79
#